data_AF-A0AAD3H4X1-F1
#
_entry.id   AF-A0AAD3H4X1-F1
#
_cell.length_a   1.000
_cell.length_b   1.000
_cell.length_c   1.000
_cell.angle_alpha   90.00
_cell.angle_beta   90.00
_cell.angle_gamma   90.00
#
_symmetry.space_group_name_H-M   'P 1'
#
loop_
_entity.id
_entity.type
_entity.pdbx_description
1 polymer ?
#
loop_
_entity_poly.entity_id
_entity_poly.type
_entity_poly.pdbx_seq_one_letter_code
_entity_poly.pdbx_strand_id
1 'polypeptide(L)' 'MLGIETCEVHTFNVVDYCDKVPRNLNIFFHPWGIDSKTWKNEKGTSFKTIKDTMQELNHFEMEAIDIFKIDCEGFISS' A
#
# COMPACT_ATOMS: atom_id res chain seq x y z
N MET A 1 -9.10 -1.64 -19.86
CA MET A 1 -8.47 -2.97 -19.76
C MET A 1 -7.08 -2.71 -19.15
N LEU A 2 -6.84 -3.13 -17.91
CA LEU A 2 -5.49 -3.12 -17.32
C LEU A 2 -4.68 -4.20 -18.07
N GLY A 3 -3.49 -3.87 -18.57
CA GLY A 3 -2.65 -4.78 -19.35
C GLY A 3 -1.18 -4.62 -18.96
N ILE A 4 -0.26 -5.56 -19.21
CA ILE A 4 -0.32 -6.93 -19.74
C ILE A 4 0.64 -7.69 -18.80
N GLU A 5 0.29 -8.51 -17.81
CA GLU A 5 -0.90 -9.32 -17.57
C GLU A 5 -1.24 -9.35 -16.05
N THR A 6 -2.32 -8.63 -15.77
CA THR A 6 -3.37 -8.84 -14.75
C THR A 6 -3.08 -8.69 -13.26
N CYS A 7 -1.84 -8.64 -12.78
CA CYS A 7 -1.56 -8.44 -11.35
C CYS A 7 -0.76 -7.16 -11.08
N GLU A 8 -1.33 -6.29 -10.24
CA GLU A 8 -0.65 -5.13 -9.65
C GLU A 8 -0.30 -5.44 -8.20
N VAL A 9 0.91 -5.10 -7.77
CA VAL A 9 1.32 -5.23 -6.37
C VAL A 9 1.50 -3.85 -5.77
N HIS A 10 0.67 -3.52 -4.78
CA HIS A 10 0.78 -2.27 -4.04
C HIS A 10 1.41 -2.54 -2.68
N THR A 11 2.56 -1.93 -2.43
CA THR A 11 3.27 -2.04 -1.16
C THR A 11 3.16 -0.74 -0.38
N PHE A 12 2.79 -0.84 0.89
CA PHE A 12 2.58 0.30 1.80
C PHE A 12 3.59 0.24 2.94
N ASN A 13 4.46 1.24 3.05
CA ASN A 13 5.40 1.35 4.16
C ASN A 13 5.66 2.83 4.46
N VAL A 14 5.81 3.17 5.74
CA VAL A 14 6.08 4.54 6.19
C VAL A 14 7.53 4.97 5.95
N VAL A 15 8.44 4.02 5.73
CA VAL A 15 9.83 4.26 5.36
C VAL A 15 9.96 4.24 3.84
N ASP A 16 10.59 5.25 3.26
CA ASP A 16 10.72 5.38 1.80
C ASP A 16 11.68 4.33 1.20
N TYR A 17 11.13 3.46 0.37
CA TYR A 17 11.87 2.46 -0.40
C TYR A 17 11.64 2.61 -1.92
N CYS A 18 11.20 3.78 -2.41
CA CYS A 18 10.92 4.00 -3.84
C CYS A 18 12.08 3.56 -4.76
N ASP A 19 13.32 3.87 -4.36
CA ASP A 19 14.52 3.54 -5.14
C ASP A 19 14.86 2.05 -5.17
N LYS A 20 14.18 1.22 -4.37
CA LYS A 20 14.35 -0.24 -4.33
C LYS A 20 13.34 -0.97 -5.21
N VAL A 21 12.33 -0.29 -5.74
CA VAL A 21 11.28 -0.90 -6.56
C VAL A 21 11.83 -1.23 -7.96
N PRO A 22 11.80 -2.51 -8.40
CA PRO A 22 12.22 -2.87 -9.75
C PRO A 22 11.32 -2.21 -10.80
N ARG A 23 11.91 -1.39 -11.68
CA ARG A 23 11.15 -0.62 -12.70
C ARG A 23 10.53 -1.46 -13.80
N ASN A 24 10.92 -2.73 -13.91
CA ASN A 24 10.48 -3.67 -14.93
C ASN A 24 9.36 -4.60 -14.43
N LEU A 25 8.81 -4.36 -13.23
CA LEU A 25 7.71 -5.12 -12.64
C LEU A 25 6.52 -4.20 -12.36
N ASN A 26 5.32 -4.79 -12.27
CA ASN A 26 4.07 -4.07 -11.99
C ASN A 26 3.87 -3.84 -10.47
N ILE A 27 4.87 -3.23 -9.83
CA ILE A 27 4.93 -3.01 -8.38
C ILE A 27 4.93 -1.51 -8.11
N PHE A 28 4.05 -1.08 -7.21
CA PHE A 28 3.89 0.32 -6.82
C PHE A 28 4.13 0.49 -5.33
N PHE A 29 5.03 1.41 -4.97
CA PHE A 29 5.33 1.74 -3.59
C PHE A 29 4.59 3.01 -3.16
N HIS A 30 4.06 2.97 -1.93
CA HIS A 30 3.30 4.06 -1.32
C HIS A 30 3.89 4.40 0.06
N PRO A 31 4.38 5.63 0.29
CA PRO A 31 5.04 6.04 1.54
C PRO A 31 4.03 6.37 2.66
N TRP A 32 3.05 5.50 2.89
CA TRP A 32 2.06 5.64 3.96
C TRP A 32 1.68 4.29 4.56
N GLY A 33 1.12 4.31 5.78
CA GLY A 33 0.61 3.13 6.46
C GLY A 33 -0.87 2.85 6.14
N ILE A 34 -1.32 1.63 6.41
CA ILE A 34 -2.74 1.26 6.38
C ILE A 34 -3.29 1.23 7.80
N ASP A 35 -4.46 1.83 8.01
CA ASP A 35 -5.18 1.85 9.29
C ASP A 35 -6.71 1.82 9.06
N SER A 36 -7.46 1.58 10.12
CA SER A 36 -8.92 1.72 10.22
C SER A 36 -9.45 3.14 9.97
N LYS A 37 -8.60 4.16 10.03
CA LYS A 37 -8.95 5.57 9.81
C LYS A 37 -7.87 6.26 8.99
N THR A 38 -8.24 7.32 8.26
CA THR A 38 -7.27 8.18 7.59
C THR A 38 -6.83 9.30 8.52
N TRP A 39 -5.53 9.40 8.79
CA TRP A 39 -4.95 10.38 9.70
C TRP A 39 -3.45 10.59 9.43
N LYS A 40 -2.84 11.59 10.10
CA LYS A 40 -1.39 11.79 10.12
C LYS A 40 -0.89 11.85 11.55
N ASN A 41 0.24 11.22 11.83
CA ASN A 41 0.88 11.34 13.15
C ASN A 41 1.64 12.67 13.29
N GLU A 42 2.14 12.93 14.50
CA GLU A 42 2.92 14.15 14.82
C GLU A 42 4.20 14.29 13.97
N LYS A 43 4.73 13.18 13.46
CA LYS A 43 5.90 13.14 12.58
C LYS A 43 5.55 13.35 11.10
N GLY A 44 4.28 13.61 10.78
CA GLY A 44 3.79 13.80 9.41
C GLY A 44 3.56 12.51 8.63
N THR A 45 3.80 11.33 9.22
CA THR A 45 3.53 10.04 8.58
C THR A 45 2.03 9.89 8.35
N SER A 46 1.65 9.56 7.12
CA SER A 46 0.26 9.38 6.74
C SER A 46 -0.17 7.94 6.92
N PHE A 47 -1.41 7.77 7.36
CA PHE A 47 -2.11 6.49 7.45
C PHE A 47 -3.44 6.62 6.72
N LYS A 48 -3.80 5.62 5.92
CA LYS A 48 -5.03 5.63 5.11
C LYS A 48 -5.83 4.35 5.32
N THR A 49 -7.14 4.44 5.13
CA THR A 49 -7.97 3.26 5.02
C THR A 49 -7.72 2.52 3.70
N ILE A 50 -7.99 1.21 3.66
CA ILE A 50 -8.00 0.46 2.40
C ILE A 50 -9.00 1.08 1.42
N LYS A 51 -10.16 1.54 1.90
CA LYS A 51 -11.17 2.18 1.06
C LYS A 51 -10.65 3.45 0.38
N ASP A 52 -10.04 4.36 1.15
CA ASP A 52 -9.48 5.61 0.61
C ASP A 52 -8.32 5.30 -0.35
N THR A 53 -7.53 4.27 -0.04
CA THR A 53 -6.45 3.80 -0.90
C THR A 53 -7.00 3.30 -2.25
N MET A 54 -8.04 2.45 -2.26
CA MET A 54 -8.66 1.97 -3.49
C MET A 54 -9.25 3.13 -4.32
N GLN A 55 -9.83 4.14 -3.67
CA GLN A 55 -10.34 5.34 -4.36
C GLN A 55 -9.20 6.14 -5.01
N GLU A 56 -8.09 6.36 -4.31
CA GLU A 56 -6.94 7.11 -4.82
C GLU A 56 -6.22 6.38 -5.97
N LEU A 57 -6.21 5.05 -5.94
CA LEU A 57 -5.68 4.21 -7.00
C LEU A 57 -6.66 4.02 -8.17
N ASN A 58 -7.87 4.61 -8.11
CA ASN A 58 -8.92 4.41 -9.12
C ASN A 58 -9.34 2.93 -9.27
N HIS A 59 -9.31 2.18 -8.17
CA HIS A 59 -9.63 0.75 -8.06
C HIS A 59 -10.99 0.48 -7.41
N PHE A 60 -11.86 1.49 -7.27
CA PHE A 60 -13.14 1.37 -6.57
C PHE A 60 -14.17 0.48 -7.27
N GLU A 61 -14.01 0.23 -8.57
CA GLU A 61 -14.82 -0.71 -9.36
C GLU A 61 -14.21 -2.13 -9.42
N MET A 62 -13.08 -2.38 -8.75
CA MET A 62 -12.51 -3.73 -8.71
C MET A 62 -13.32 -4.64 -7.78
N GLU A 63 -13.61 -5.86 -8.24
CA GLU A 63 -14.42 -6.82 -7.49
C GLU A 63 -13.72 -7.31 -6.22
N ALA A 64 -12.40 -7.53 -6.26
CA ALA A 64 -11.66 -8.12 -5.15
C ALA A 64 -10.17 -7.75 -5.15
N ILE A 65 -9.57 -7.83 -3.96
CA ILE A 65 -8.13 -7.98 -3.78
C ILE A 65 -7.86 -9.48 -3.68
N ASP A 66 -7.09 -10.04 -4.62
CA ASP A 66 -6.81 -11.49 -4.62
C ASP A 66 -5.92 -11.92 -3.46
N ILE A 67 -4.91 -11.10 -3.12
CA ILE A 67 -3.94 -11.39 -2.07
C ILE A 67 -3.75 -10.15 -1.22
N PHE A 68 -3.99 -10.31 0.09
CA PHE A 68 -3.69 -9.29 1.09
C PHE A 68 -2.72 -9.87 2.12
N LYS A 69 -1.46 -9.43 2.07
CA LYS A 69 -0.41 -9.82 3.02
C LYS A 69 -0.07 -8.63 3.91
N ILE A 70 -0.07 -8.85 5.22
CA ILE A 70 0.51 -7.95 6.21
C ILE A 70 1.76 -8.62 6.76
N ASP A 71 2.89 -7.91 6.76
CA ASP A 71 4.09 -8.31 7.48
C ASP A 71 4.23 -7.45 8.71
N CYS A 72 4.00 -8.05 9.88
CA CYS A 72 4.18 -7.39 11.16
C CYS A 72 5.52 -7.85 11.74
N GLU A 73 6.48 -6.93 11.83
CA GLU A 73 7.60 -7.08 12.74
C GLU A 73 7.00 -7.24 14.15
N GLY A 74 7.25 -8.39 14.80
CA GLY A 74 6.76 -8.62 16.15
C GLY A 74 7.26 -7.51 17.09
N PHE A 75 6.38 -6.99 17.94
CA PHE A 75 6.80 -6.06 18.98
C PHE A 75 7.64 -6.83 20.01
N ILE A 76 8.97 -6.76 19.89
CA ILE A 76 9.85 -7.25 20.96
C ILE A 76 9.85 -6.16 22.02
N SER A 77 9.08 -6.36 23.09
CA SER A 77 9.21 -5.55 24.30
C SER A 77 10.59 -5.82 24.91
N SER A 78 11.50 -4.86 24.81
CA SER A 78 12.73 -4.81 25.61
C SER A 78 12.43 -4.47 27.05
#